data_AF-A0A0C1D2H0-F1
#
_entry.id   AF-A0A0C1D2H0-F1
#
_cell.length_a   1.000
_cell.length_b   1.000
_cell.length_c   1.000
_cell.angle_alpha   90.00
_cell.angle_beta   90.00
_cell.angle_gamma   90.00
#
_symmetry.space_group_name_H-M   'P 1'
#
loop_
_entity.id
_entity.type
_entity.pdbx_description
1 polymer ?
#
loop_
_entity_poly.entity_id
_entity_poly.type
_entity_poly.pdbx_seq_one_letter_code
_entity_poly.pdbx_strand_id
1 'polypeptide(L)'
;MSKFINWKSDWFSGNFHLFVDGLQKGAITFTMWTSNAESMFEDKNYQFANEGFWQSRTKVIDKKTNEVLAIITYDSWKSKALISLNTGEQYEWK
;
A
#
# COMPACT_ATOMS: atom_id res chain seq x y z
N MET A 1 2.67 8.88 -21.76
CA MET A 1 1.55 7.92 -21.96
C MET A 1 1.24 7.30 -20.61
N SER A 2 -0.01 7.34 -20.17
CA SER A 2 -0.47 6.65 -18.95
C SER A 2 -0.36 5.14 -19.16
N LYS A 3 0.38 4.45 -18.29
CA LYS A 3 0.39 2.97 -18.29
C LYS A 3 -0.84 2.49 -17.53
N PHE A 4 -1.65 1.65 -18.17
CA PHE A 4 -2.78 1.00 -17.49
C PHE A 4 -2.25 -0.15 -16.64
N ILE A 5 -2.55 -0.10 -15.34
CA ILE A 5 -2.23 -1.17 -14.40
C ILE A 5 -3.51 -1.97 -14.17
N ASN A 6 -3.46 -3.25 -14.51
CA ASN A 6 -4.53 -4.20 -14.19
C ASN A 6 -4.21 -4.89 -12.86
N TRP A 7 -5.22 -5.18 -12.05
CA TRP A 7 -5.05 -5.94 -10.82
C TRP A 7 -5.94 -7.19 -10.81
N LYS A 8 -5.47 -8.23 -10.13
CA LYS A 8 -6.26 -9.44 -9.85
C LYS A 8 -6.12 -9.81 -8.38
N SER A 9 -7.24 -10.04 -7.69
CA SER A 9 -7.26 -10.53 -6.32
C SER A 9 -7.23 -12.06 -6.27
N ASP A 10 -6.39 -12.62 -5.42
CA ASP A 10 -6.48 -14.02 -5.02
C ASP A 10 -7.58 -14.16 -3.96
N TRP A 11 -8.67 -14.82 -4.35
CA TRP A 11 -9.88 -14.99 -3.52
C TRP A 11 -9.60 -15.58 -2.13
N PHE A 12 -8.54 -16.37 -1.98
CA PHE A 12 -8.22 -17.09 -0.74
C PHE A 12 -7.25 -16.38 0.19
N SER A 13 -6.33 -15.57 -0.35
CA SER A 13 -5.27 -14.92 0.44
C SER A 13 -5.53 -13.43 0.67
N GLY A 14 -6.42 -12.82 -0.12
CA GLY A 14 -6.60 -11.38 -0.14
C GLY A 14 -5.43 -10.65 -0.82
N ASN A 15 -4.46 -11.39 -1.38
CA ASN A 15 -3.34 -10.81 -2.11
C ASN A 15 -3.80 -10.27 -3.46
N PHE A 16 -3.13 -9.25 -3.96
CA PHE A 16 -3.37 -8.69 -5.29
C PHE A 16 -2.13 -8.82 -6.15
N HIS A 17 -2.31 -9.18 -7.40
CA HIS A 17 -1.26 -9.20 -8.40
C HIS A 17 -1.44 -8.03 -9.36
N LEU A 18 -0.37 -7.28 -9.62
CA LEU A 18 -0.37 -6.12 -10.48
C LEU A 18 0.25 -6.49 -11.84
N PHE A 19 -0.47 -6.19 -12.92
CA PHE A 19 -0.08 -6.52 -14.30
C PHE A 19 0.00 -5.26 -15.15
N VAL A 20 1.06 -5.16 -15.96
CA VAL A 20 1.25 -4.13 -16.99
C VAL A 20 1.50 -4.86 -18.30
N ASP A 21 0.71 -4.54 -19.32
CA ASP A 21 0.79 -5.19 -20.64
C ASP A 21 0.73 -6.74 -20.58
N GLY A 22 -0.04 -7.28 -19.63
CA GLY A 22 -0.19 -8.72 -19.41
C GLY A 22 0.95 -9.38 -18.63
N LEU A 23 2.03 -8.67 -18.33
CA LEU A 23 3.14 -9.15 -17.51
C LEU A 23 2.92 -8.77 -16.05
N GLN A 24 3.12 -9.71 -15.13
CA GLN A 24 3.09 -9.40 -13.70
C GLN A 24 4.28 -8.50 -13.37
N LYS A 25 3.98 -7.29 -12.90
CA LYS A 25 4.97 -6.30 -12.47
C LYS A 25 4.97 -6.08 -10.98
N GLY A 26 4.03 -6.66 -10.24
CA GLY A 26 3.99 -6.49 -8.81
C GLY A 26 2.99 -7.39 -8.10
N ALA A 27 3.00 -7.29 -6.78
CA ALA A 27 2.02 -7.91 -5.91
C ALA A 27 1.84 -7.08 -4.64
N ILE A 28 0.65 -7.12 -4.06
CA ILE A 28 0.35 -6.63 -2.72
C ILE A 28 -0.05 -7.86 -1.90
N THR A 29 0.75 -8.18 -0.89
CA THR A 29 0.56 -9.33 -0.02
C THR A 29 0.13 -8.86 1.35
N PHE A 30 -1.01 -9.37 1.82
CA PHE A 30 -1.53 -9.04 3.14
C PHE A 30 -1.17 -10.14 4.13
N THR A 31 -0.53 -9.78 5.23
CA THR A 31 -0.26 -10.73 6.32
C THR A 31 -1.38 -10.59 7.34
N MET A 32 -2.38 -11.47 7.26
CA MET A 32 -3.62 -11.37 8.06
C MET A 32 -3.38 -11.28 9.57
N TRP A 33 -2.29 -11.82 10.10
CA TRP A 33 -1.99 -11.81 11.54
C TRP A 33 -1.36 -10.53 12.07
N THR A 34 -0.68 -9.75 11.23
CA THR A 34 0.05 -8.55 11.71
C THR A 34 -0.60 -7.25 11.25
N SER A 35 -1.73 -7.33 10.53
CA SER A 35 -2.37 -6.18 9.87
C SER A 35 -1.40 -5.38 9.00
N ASN A 36 -0.31 -6.01 8.57
CA ASN A 36 0.71 -5.42 7.72
C ASN A 36 0.50 -5.91 6.28
N ALA A 37 0.87 -5.07 5.33
CA ALA A 37 0.92 -5.44 3.93
C ALA A 37 2.31 -5.16 3.37
N GLU A 38 2.72 -5.95 2.40
CA GLU A 38 3.92 -5.70 1.63
C GLU A 38 3.52 -5.54 0.17
N SER A 39 4.03 -4.51 -0.50
CA SER A 39 3.87 -4.38 -1.95
C SER A 39 5.21 -4.43 -2.64
N MET A 40 5.27 -5.20 -3.71
CA MET A 40 6.35 -5.16 -4.68
C MET A 40 5.79 -4.58 -5.97
N PHE A 41 6.47 -3.59 -6.55
CA PHE A 41 6.17 -3.09 -7.89
C PHE A 41 7.47 -2.78 -8.62
N GLU A 42 7.68 -3.49 -9.73
CA GLU A 42 8.95 -3.57 -10.46
C GLU A 42 10.08 -3.99 -9.50
N ASP A 43 11.03 -3.10 -9.22
CA ASP A 43 12.16 -3.31 -8.29
C ASP A 43 12.00 -2.57 -6.96
N LYS A 44 10.81 -2.02 -6.69
CA LYS A 44 10.52 -1.27 -5.48
C LYS A 44 9.67 -2.09 -4.53
N ASN A 45 10.15 -2.23 -3.30
CA ASN A 45 9.48 -2.95 -2.23
C ASN A 45 9.06 -1.95 -1.17
N TYR A 46 7.75 -1.89 -0.89
CA TYR A 46 7.18 -1.06 0.14
C TYR A 46 6.52 -1.92 1.21
N GLN A 47 6.70 -1.52 2.46
CA GLN A 47 6.06 -2.12 3.62
C GLN A 47 5.01 -1.15 4.16
N PHE A 48 3.80 -1.65 4.33
CA PHE A 48 2.70 -0.98 4.98
C PHE A 48 2.60 -1.49 6.40
N ALA A 49 3.06 -0.66 7.34
CA ALA A 49 3.06 -0.97 8.77
C ALA A 49 1.94 -0.20 9.47
N ASN A 50 0.98 -0.90 10.05
CA ASN A 50 -0.06 -0.27 10.85
C ASN A 50 0.47 0.14 12.23
N GLU A 51 0.17 1.36 12.65
CA GLU A 51 0.58 1.91 13.95
C GLU A 51 -0.60 2.49 14.74
N GLY A 52 -0.47 2.41 16.06
CA GLY A 52 -1.39 3.01 17.04
C GLY A 52 -2.41 2.03 17.62
N PHE A 53 -2.95 2.41 18.79
CA PHE A 53 -3.86 1.59 19.61
C PHE A 53 -5.23 1.32 18.94
N TRP A 54 -5.47 1.87 17.74
CA TRP A 54 -6.68 1.69 16.93
C TRP A 54 -6.38 1.41 15.45
N GLN A 55 -5.10 1.24 15.06
CA GLN A 55 -4.68 1.07 13.65
C GLN A 55 -5.26 2.14 12.70
N SER A 56 -5.39 3.38 13.17
CA SER A 56 -5.90 4.50 12.36
C SER A 56 -4.83 5.09 11.44
N ARG A 57 -3.59 4.61 11.53
CA ARG A 57 -2.46 5.08 10.72
C ARG A 57 -1.66 3.93 10.16
N THR A 58 -1.30 4.02 8.88
CA THR A 58 -0.38 3.11 8.22
C THR A 58 0.82 3.89 7.69
N LYS A 59 2.03 3.48 8.05
CA LYS A 59 3.27 4.00 7.45
C LYS A 59 3.60 3.20 6.19
N VAL A 60 3.98 3.90 5.13
CA VAL A 60 4.54 3.33 3.92
C VAL A 60 6.06 3.49 4.00
N ILE A 61 6.77 2.38 4.12
CA ILE A 61 8.21 2.33 4.33
C ILE A 61 8.85 1.70 3.08
N ASP A 62 9.86 2.34 2.51
CA ASP A 62 10.68 1.71 1.46
C ASP A 62 11.59 0.66 2.10
N LYS A 63 11.46 -0.61 1.73
CA LYS A 63 12.31 -1.69 2.28
C LYS A 63 13.77 -1.57 1.86
N LYS A 64 14.08 -0.85 0.77
CA LYS A 64 15.44 -0.69 0.26
C LYS A 64 16.23 0.33 1.07
N THR A 65 15.61 1.46 1.40
CA THR A 65 16.26 2.53 2.19
C THR A 65 15.86 2.51 3.67
N ASN A 66 14.82 1.74 4.02
CA ASN A 66 14.18 1.71 5.32
C ASN A 66 13.60 3.08 5.75
N GLU A 67 13.26 3.93 4.78
CA GLU A 67 12.73 5.27 5.01
C GLU A 67 11.19 5.30 4.92
N VAL A 68 10.55 6.12 5.75
CA VAL A 68 9.11 6.37 5.65
C VAL A 68 8.85 7.32 4.47
N LEU A 69 8.18 6.83 3.45
CA LEU A 69 7.80 7.61 2.28
C LEU A 69 6.44 8.29 2.42
N ALA A 70 5.52 7.66 3.16
CA ALA A 70 4.19 8.21 3.34
C ALA A 70 3.54 7.75 4.64
N ILE A 71 2.53 8.50 5.08
CA ILE A 71 1.65 8.14 6.18
C ILE A 71 0.21 8.22 5.68
N ILE A 72 -0.50 7.10 5.76
CA ILE A 72 -1.92 6.99 5.47
C ILE A 72 -2.65 7.11 6.81
N THR A 73 -3.54 8.09 6.95
CA THR A 73 -4.38 8.29 8.12
C THR A 73 -5.83 8.05 7.74
N TYR A 74 -6.48 7.12 8.43
CA TYR A 74 -7.88 6.79 8.22
C TYR A 74 -8.77 7.59 9.18
N ASP A 75 -9.98 7.91 8.74
CA ASP A 75 -11.02 8.37 9.67
C ASP A 75 -11.49 7.23 10.59
N SER A 76 -12.27 7.58 11.63
CA SER A 76 -12.70 6.62 12.66
C SER A 76 -13.50 5.42 12.10
N TRP A 77 -14.01 5.51 10.88
CA TRP A 77 -14.82 4.48 10.22
C TRP A 77 -14.09 3.81 9.04
N LYS A 78 -12.83 4.17 8.79
CA LYS A 78 -12.03 3.76 7.62
C LYS A 78 -12.73 4.02 6.28
N SER A 79 -13.65 4.97 6.26
CA SER A 79 -14.41 5.38 5.08
C SER A 79 -13.63 6.39 4.24
N LYS A 80 -12.71 7.11 4.87
CA LYS A 80 -11.82 8.08 4.23
C LYS A 80 -10.39 7.82 4.62
N ALA A 81 -9.48 8.14 3.71
CA ALA A 81 -8.04 8.08 3.97
C ALA A 81 -7.35 9.34 3.47
N LEU A 82 -6.47 9.91 4.30
CA LEU A 82 -5.54 10.96 3.91
C LEU A 82 -4.14 10.36 3.81
N ILE A 83 -3.56 10.40 2.61
CA ILE A 83 -2.21 9.92 2.31
C ILE A 83 -1.30 11.14 2.27
N SER A 84 -0.38 11.26 3.22
CA SER A 84 0.62 12.32 3.26
C SER A 84 1.98 11.77 2.86
N LEU A 85 2.54 12.25 1.75
CA LEU A 85 3.88 11.92 1.31
C LEU A 85 4.92 12.72 2.11
N ASN A 86 6.11 12.15 2.28
CA ASN A 86 7.25 12.85 2.88
C ASN A 86 7.73 14.05 2.06
N THR A 87 7.37 14.10 0.76
CA THR A 87 7.58 15.23 -0.15
C THR A 87 6.68 16.43 0.14
N GLY A 88 5.68 16.27 1.02
CA GLY A 88 4.69 17.30 1.38
C GLY A 88 3.39 17.24 0.58
N GLU A 89 3.31 16.40 -0.45
CA GLU A 89 2.09 16.18 -1.21
C GLU A 89 1.06 15.37 -0.40
N GLN A 90 -0.22 15.71 -0.56
CA GLN A 90 -1.30 15.04 0.12
C GLN A 90 -2.37 14.57 -0.88
N TYR A 91 -2.83 13.34 -0.69
CA TYR A 91 -3.87 12.72 -1.49
C TYR A 91 -5.00 12.27 -0.56
N GLU A 92 -6.24 12.49 -0.98
CA GLU A 92 -7.42 12.12 -0.21
C GLU A 92 -8.23 11.06 -0.95
N TRP A 93 -8.63 10.03 -0.23
CA TRP A 93 -9.65 9.06 -0.64
C TRP A 93 -10.94 9.36 0.13
N LYS A 94 -12.01 9.66 -0.61
CA LYS A 94 -13.39 9.81 -0.13
C LYS A 94 -14.31 8.71 -0.63
#